data_AF-A0A429TNT1-F1
#
_entry.id   AF-A0A429TNT1-F1
#
_cell.length_a   1.000
_cell.length_b   1.000
_cell.length_c   1.000
_cell.angle_alpha   90.00
_cell.angle_beta   90.00
_cell.angle_gamma   90.00
#
_symmetry.space_group_name_H-M   'P 1'
#
loop_
_entity.id
_entity.type
_entity.pdbx_description
1 polymer ?
#
loop_
_entity_poly.entity_id
_entity_poly.type
_entity_poly.pdbx_seq_one_letter_code
_entity_poly.pdbx_strand_id
1 'polypeptide(L)'
;MTAVTADTQEAYEAVFDAAVAADERIEPRDWMPDAYRATLVRQIAQHAHSEIIGMQPEANWITRAPSLRRKAILMAKVQDEAGHGLYLYSAAETLGTSRDELLDKLHTGRQKYSSIFNYPTLTWADVGAIGWLVDGAAITNQVPLCRCSYGPYARAMVRICKEESFHQRQGYESLLALSRGTPEQHAMAQDAVNRWWWPSLMMFGPPDDESSHSAQSMAWKIKRHSNDELRQRFVDICVPQAETLGLTLPDPDLRWNEERGHYDFGPIDWTEFWDVLKGNGPCNEQRITQRRRAHEEGAWVREAAAAYAAKHGEATA
;
A
#
# COMPACT_ATOMS: atom_id res chain seq x y z
N MET A 1 1.72 20.30 -32.29
CA MET A 1 1.54 20.86 -30.93
C MET A 1 1.72 22.36 -31.03
N THR A 2 0.63 23.10 -31.09
CA THR A 2 0.65 24.55 -30.89
C THR A 2 1.06 24.81 -29.45
N ALA A 3 2.12 25.61 -29.25
CA ALA A 3 2.54 26.00 -27.90
C ALA A 3 1.39 26.74 -27.21
N VAL A 4 1.00 26.27 -26.02
CA VAL A 4 0.06 26.97 -25.16
C VAL A 4 0.72 28.28 -24.73
N THR A 5 0.05 29.42 -24.92
CA THR A 5 0.60 30.72 -24.50
C THR A 5 0.58 30.82 -22.97
N ALA A 6 1.46 31.62 -22.37
CA ALA A 6 1.52 31.80 -20.92
C ALA A 6 0.17 32.21 -20.30
N ASP A 7 -0.57 33.08 -21.00
CA ASP A 7 -1.91 33.55 -20.61
C ASP A 7 -2.95 32.40 -20.60
N THR A 8 -2.81 31.42 -21.50
CA THR A 8 -3.68 30.23 -21.53
C THR A 8 -3.31 29.23 -20.42
N GLN A 9 -2.02 29.14 -20.08
CA GLN A 9 -1.53 28.30 -18.98
C GLN A 9 -2.06 28.81 -17.62
N GLU A 10 -1.94 30.11 -17.35
CA GLU A 10 -2.46 30.74 -16.12
C GLU A 10 -3.98 30.55 -15.98
N ALA A 11 -4.72 30.66 -17.08
CA ALA A 11 -6.16 30.40 -17.09
C ALA A 11 -6.51 28.94 -16.73
N TYR A 12 -5.75 27.96 -17.23
CA TYR A 12 -5.97 26.55 -16.88
C TYR A 12 -5.59 26.24 -15.42
N GLU A 13 -4.50 26.85 -14.93
CA GLU A 13 -4.09 26.73 -13.52
C GLU A 13 -5.19 27.25 -12.58
N ALA A 14 -5.77 28.41 -12.88
CA ALA A 14 -6.86 28.97 -12.07
C ALA A 14 -8.11 28.07 -12.05
N VAL A 15 -8.47 27.45 -13.19
CA VAL A 15 -9.60 26.50 -13.26
C VAL A 15 -9.31 25.24 -12.44
N PHE A 16 -8.10 24.69 -12.55
CA PHE A 16 -7.68 23.54 -11.77
C PHE A 16 -7.72 23.83 -10.26
N ASP A 17 -7.17 24.96 -9.83
CA ASP A 17 -7.14 25.35 -8.42
C ASP A 17 -8.56 25.58 -7.87
N ALA A 18 -9.45 26.17 -8.67
CA ALA A 18 -10.86 26.34 -8.31
C ALA A 18 -11.57 24.98 -8.14
N ALA A 19 -11.36 24.04 -9.05
CA ALA A 19 -11.93 22.69 -8.98
C ALA A 19 -11.44 21.94 -7.73
N VAL A 20 -10.13 21.96 -7.47
CA VAL A 20 -9.56 21.35 -6.26
C VAL A 20 -10.12 22.02 -5.00
N ALA A 21 -10.19 23.35 -4.95
CA ALA A 21 -10.74 24.09 -3.82
C ALA A 21 -12.21 23.71 -3.55
N ALA A 22 -13.01 23.52 -4.60
CA ALA A 22 -14.41 23.10 -4.55
C ALA A 22 -14.61 21.59 -4.25
N ASP A 23 -13.54 20.82 -4.03
CA ASP A 23 -13.60 19.35 -3.84
C ASP A 23 -14.16 18.60 -5.06
N GLU A 24 -14.05 19.19 -6.24
CA GLU A 24 -14.36 18.53 -7.50
C GLU A 24 -13.29 17.47 -7.85
N ARG A 25 -13.67 16.49 -8.66
CA ARG A 25 -12.75 15.44 -9.11
C ARG A 25 -12.11 15.84 -10.44
N ILE A 26 -10.79 15.76 -10.48
CA ILE A 26 -10.01 15.86 -11.71
C ILE A 26 -10.10 14.51 -12.44
N GLU A 27 -10.50 14.53 -13.70
CA GLU A 27 -10.67 13.38 -14.58
C GLU A 27 -9.58 13.32 -15.67
N PRO A 28 -9.39 12.16 -16.34
CA PRO A 28 -8.27 11.97 -17.28
C PRO A 28 -8.19 12.97 -18.45
N ARG A 29 -9.32 13.57 -18.85
CA ARG A 29 -9.40 14.52 -19.96
C ARG A 29 -9.22 15.97 -19.52
N ASP A 30 -9.25 16.22 -18.22
CA ASP A 30 -9.11 17.57 -17.68
C ASP A 30 -7.65 18.00 -17.79
N TRP A 31 -7.45 19.30 -17.98
CA TRP A 31 -6.13 19.87 -17.81
C TRP A 31 -5.72 19.74 -16.33
N MET A 32 -4.45 19.42 -16.11
CA MET A 32 -3.86 19.34 -14.77
C MET A 32 -2.38 19.72 -14.83
N PRO A 33 -1.79 20.29 -13.76
CA PRO A 33 -0.37 20.60 -13.74
C PRO A 33 0.49 19.33 -13.96
N ASP A 34 1.59 19.45 -14.71
CA ASP A 34 2.49 18.31 -14.94
C ASP A 34 3.07 17.75 -13.65
N ALA A 35 3.34 18.61 -12.67
CA ALA A 35 3.80 18.20 -11.34
C ALA A 35 2.71 17.43 -10.55
N TYR A 36 1.43 17.77 -10.74
CA TYR A 36 0.29 17.02 -10.19
C TYR A 36 0.21 15.63 -10.81
N ARG A 37 0.25 15.57 -12.15
CA ARG A 37 0.29 14.31 -12.92
C ARG A 37 1.47 13.43 -12.49
N ALA A 38 2.68 13.96 -12.44
CA ALA A 38 3.88 13.22 -12.08
C ALA A 38 3.82 12.70 -10.63
N THR A 39 3.28 13.50 -9.69
CA THR A 39 3.09 13.10 -8.30
C THR A 39 2.11 11.93 -8.18
N LEU A 40 0.99 11.99 -8.90
CA LEU A 40 0.01 10.90 -8.93
C LEU A 40 0.56 9.65 -9.62
N VAL A 41 1.24 9.77 -10.76
CA VAL A 41 1.89 8.61 -11.40
C VAL A 41 2.85 7.95 -10.43
N ARG A 42 3.69 8.73 -9.73
CA ARG A 42 4.59 8.19 -8.71
C ARG A 42 3.83 7.47 -7.61
N GLN A 43 2.82 8.10 -7.01
CA GLN A 43 2.12 7.55 -5.85
C GLN A 43 1.28 6.32 -6.21
N ILE A 44 0.48 6.39 -7.29
CA ILE A 44 -0.39 5.28 -7.72
C ILE A 44 0.45 4.10 -8.20
N ALA A 45 1.57 4.35 -8.91
CA ALA A 45 2.48 3.27 -9.30
C ALA A 45 3.11 2.60 -8.08
N GLN A 46 3.63 3.37 -7.12
CA GLN A 46 4.18 2.81 -5.88
C GLN A 46 3.13 2.02 -5.10
N HIS A 47 1.87 2.45 -5.12
CA HIS A 47 0.74 1.70 -4.56
C HIS A 47 0.53 0.37 -5.31
N ALA A 48 0.45 0.41 -6.64
CA ALA A 48 0.29 -0.81 -7.46
C ALA A 48 1.47 -1.80 -7.29
N HIS A 49 2.69 -1.28 -7.14
CA HIS A 49 3.87 -2.08 -6.85
C HIS A 49 3.77 -2.73 -5.47
N SER A 50 3.21 -2.00 -4.51
CA SER A 50 3.00 -2.49 -3.14
C SER A 50 2.08 -3.71 -3.15
N GLU A 51 0.98 -3.68 -3.90
CA GLU A 51 0.11 -4.87 -4.06
C GLU A 51 0.87 -6.08 -4.60
N ILE A 52 1.61 -5.91 -5.70
CA ILE A 52 2.35 -7.03 -6.34
C ILE A 52 3.43 -7.61 -5.43
N ILE A 53 4.18 -6.74 -4.74
CA ILE A 53 5.25 -7.20 -3.86
C ILE A 53 4.68 -7.77 -2.55
N GLY A 54 3.55 -7.24 -2.08
CA GLY A 54 2.83 -7.69 -0.88
C GLY A 54 2.32 -9.12 -0.95
N MET A 55 1.99 -9.59 -2.15
CA MET A 55 1.64 -11.00 -2.37
C MET A 55 2.75 -11.97 -1.92
N GLN A 56 4.04 -11.58 -1.97
CA GLN A 56 5.16 -12.48 -1.72
C GLN A 56 5.30 -12.97 -0.26
N PRO A 57 5.36 -12.09 0.76
CA PRO A 57 5.41 -12.53 2.16
C PRO A 57 4.21 -13.42 2.54
N GLU A 58 3.02 -13.14 2.03
CA GLU A 58 1.82 -13.94 2.34
C GLU A 58 1.77 -15.25 1.55
N ALA A 59 2.13 -15.23 0.26
CA ALA A 59 2.22 -16.44 -0.57
C ALA A 59 3.20 -17.47 -0.01
N ASN A 60 4.24 -17.01 0.71
CA ASN A 60 5.18 -17.85 1.42
C ASN A 60 4.47 -18.87 2.35
N TRP A 61 3.33 -18.50 2.93
CA TRP A 61 2.58 -19.34 3.87
C TRP A 61 1.38 -20.08 3.27
N ILE A 62 1.01 -19.85 2.01
CA ILE A 62 -0.14 -20.52 1.35
C ILE A 62 -0.03 -22.05 1.45
N THR A 63 1.14 -22.63 1.18
CA THR A 63 1.32 -24.09 1.21
C THR A 63 1.35 -24.67 2.63
N ARG A 64 1.62 -23.84 3.64
CA ARG A 64 1.89 -24.22 5.04
C ARG A 64 0.81 -23.76 6.03
N ALA A 65 -0.26 -23.13 5.55
CA ALA A 65 -1.35 -22.68 6.40
C ALA A 65 -1.92 -23.84 7.26
N PRO A 66 -2.20 -23.60 8.55
CA PRO A 66 -2.45 -24.66 9.55
C PRO A 66 -3.84 -25.31 9.43
N SER A 67 -4.72 -24.78 8.58
CA SER A 67 -6.01 -25.39 8.27
C SER A 67 -6.47 -25.02 6.87
N LEU A 68 -7.36 -25.84 6.29
CA LEU A 68 -7.96 -25.56 4.98
C LEU A 68 -8.76 -24.25 4.99
N ARG A 69 -9.44 -23.93 6.09
CA ARG A 69 -10.15 -22.64 6.25
C ARG A 69 -9.19 -21.46 6.13
N ARG A 70 -8.09 -21.48 6.88
CA ARG A 70 -7.10 -20.39 6.84
C ARG A 70 -6.36 -20.33 5.51
N LYS A 71 -6.09 -21.48 4.90
CA LYS A 71 -5.53 -21.57 3.55
C LYS A 71 -6.42 -20.92 2.50
N ALA A 72 -7.72 -21.23 2.51
CA ALA A 72 -8.69 -20.66 1.57
C ALA A 72 -8.82 -19.14 1.72
N ILE A 73 -8.88 -18.64 2.97
CA ILE A 73 -8.89 -17.20 3.26
C ILE A 73 -7.63 -16.52 2.73
N LEU A 74 -6.45 -17.07 3.01
CA LEU A 74 -5.18 -16.50 2.54
C LEU A 74 -5.06 -16.48 1.02
N MET A 75 -5.51 -17.55 0.35
CA MET A 75 -5.55 -17.59 -1.12
C MET A 75 -6.50 -16.53 -1.69
N ALA A 76 -7.67 -16.33 -1.08
CA ALA A 76 -8.61 -15.30 -1.50
C ALA A 76 -8.01 -13.88 -1.33
N LYS A 77 -7.35 -13.62 -0.19
CA LYS A 77 -6.67 -12.34 0.06
C LYS A 77 -5.59 -12.04 -0.99
N VAL A 78 -4.66 -12.98 -1.20
CA VAL A 78 -3.57 -12.81 -2.17
C VAL A 78 -4.09 -12.72 -3.62
N GLN A 79 -5.23 -13.35 -3.91
CA GLN A 79 -5.91 -13.17 -5.20
C GLN A 79 -6.45 -11.74 -5.35
N ASP A 80 -7.08 -11.18 -4.32
CA ASP A 80 -7.62 -9.83 -4.35
C ASP A 80 -6.52 -8.78 -4.45
N GLU A 81 -5.37 -8.95 -3.77
CA GLU A 81 -4.18 -8.09 -3.95
C GLU A 81 -3.73 -8.02 -5.41
N ALA A 82 -3.73 -9.15 -6.13
CA ALA A 82 -3.43 -9.13 -7.57
C ALA A 82 -4.45 -8.29 -8.35
N GLY A 83 -5.74 -8.38 -7.98
CA GLY A 83 -6.81 -7.56 -8.54
C GLY A 83 -6.66 -6.07 -8.23
N HIS A 84 -6.31 -5.72 -6.99
CA HIS A 84 -6.06 -4.35 -6.55
C HIS A 84 -4.90 -3.73 -7.33
N GLY A 85 -3.81 -4.48 -7.52
CA GLY A 85 -2.69 -4.08 -8.35
C GLY A 85 -3.15 -3.72 -9.78
N LEU A 86 -4.03 -4.54 -10.38
CA LEU A 86 -4.59 -4.25 -11.71
C LEU A 86 -5.45 -2.99 -11.73
N TYR A 87 -6.29 -2.76 -10.71
CA TYR A 87 -7.09 -1.52 -10.60
C TYR A 87 -6.18 -0.29 -10.52
N LEU A 88 -5.11 -0.36 -9.73
CA LEU A 88 -4.17 0.74 -9.54
C LEU A 88 -3.34 1.02 -10.79
N TYR A 89 -2.83 -0.01 -11.47
CA TYR A 89 -2.20 0.19 -12.78
C TYR A 89 -3.15 0.83 -13.77
N SER A 90 -4.40 0.36 -13.84
CA SER A 90 -5.41 0.95 -14.72
C SER A 90 -5.65 2.44 -14.40
N ALA A 91 -5.71 2.80 -13.12
CA ALA A 91 -5.83 4.20 -12.69
C ALA A 91 -4.59 5.02 -13.09
N ALA A 92 -3.38 4.49 -12.93
CA ALA A 92 -2.15 5.16 -13.33
C ALA A 92 -2.06 5.37 -14.85
N GLU A 93 -2.51 4.40 -15.65
CA GLU A 93 -2.48 4.49 -17.12
C GLU A 93 -3.35 5.64 -17.65
N THR A 94 -4.41 6.01 -16.92
CA THR A 94 -5.23 7.19 -17.27
C THR A 94 -4.48 8.52 -17.19
N LEU A 95 -3.28 8.55 -16.61
CA LEU A 95 -2.40 9.72 -16.55
C LEU A 95 -1.39 9.78 -17.72
N GLY A 96 -1.38 8.79 -18.61
CA GLY A 96 -0.56 8.77 -19.83
C GLY A 96 0.77 8.02 -19.73
N THR A 97 0.95 7.16 -18.73
CA THR A 97 2.06 6.19 -18.65
C THR A 97 1.55 4.78 -18.97
N SER A 98 2.41 3.84 -19.32
CA SER A 98 2.02 2.44 -19.49
C SER A 98 2.36 1.59 -18.27
N ARG A 99 1.59 0.53 -18.03
CA ARG A 99 1.93 -0.48 -17.01
C ARG A 99 3.32 -1.07 -17.23
N ASP A 100 3.75 -1.28 -18.46
CA ASP A 100 5.06 -1.84 -18.78
C ASP A 100 6.19 -0.89 -18.36
N GLU A 101 6.05 0.42 -18.61
CA GLU A 101 7.00 1.43 -18.11
C GLU A 101 7.09 1.45 -16.58
N LEU A 102 5.95 1.31 -15.90
CA LEU A 102 5.89 1.29 -14.44
C LEU A 102 6.52 0.00 -13.88
N LEU A 103 6.27 -1.15 -14.52
CA LEU A 103 6.90 -2.41 -14.14
C LEU A 103 8.41 -2.39 -14.37
N ASP A 104 8.88 -1.80 -15.47
CA ASP A 104 10.30 -1.60 -15.70
C ASP A 104 10.92 -0.73 -14.59
N LYS A 105 10.30 0.40 -14.23
CA LYS A 105 10.75 1.25 -13.12
C LYS A 105 10.81 0.50 -11.79
N LEU A 106 9.86 -0.40 -11.51
CA LEU A 106 9.92 -1.28 -10.34
C LEU A 106 11.12 -2.24 -10.44
N HIS A 107 11.27 -2.95 -11.55
CA HIS A 107 12.33 -3.95 -11.75
C HIS A 107 13.74 -3.33 -11.69
N THR A 108 13.91 -2.10 -12.18
CA THR A 108 15.19 -1.38 -12.11
C THR A 108 15.37 -0.58 -10.81
N GLY A 109 14.45 -0.68 -9.84
CA GLY A 109 14.53 0.06 -8.58
C GLY A 109 14.37 1.59 -8.68
N ARG A 110 13.87 2.09 -9.83
CA ARG A 110 13.60 3.52 -10.06
C ARG A 110 12.27 3.98 -9.44
N GLN A 111 11.38 3.04 -9.14
CA GLN A 111 10.19 3.26 -8.33
C GLN A 111 10.15 2.26 -7.17
N LYS A 112 9.60 2.72 -6.05
CA LYS A 112 9.55 1.99 -4.78
C LYS A 112 8.23 1.21 -4.65
N TYR A 113 8.16 0.39 -3.61
CA TYR A 113 6.95 -0.19 -3.06
C TYR A 113 6.97 0.05 -1.53
N SER A 114 5.88 -0.26 -0.83
CA SER A 114 5.76 -0.06 0.61
C SER A 114 6.89 -0.74 1.38
N SER A 115 7.46 -0.04 2.37
CA SER A 115 8.58 -0.52 3.18
C SER A 115 8.27 -1.86 3.86
N ILE A 116 7.02 -2.06 4.26
CA ILE A 116 6.55 -3.19 5.05
C ILE A 116 6.77 -4.56 4.41
N PHE A 117 6.79 -4.64 3.08
CA PHE A 117 6.94 -5.92 2.39
C PHE A 117 8.39 -6.42 2.34
N ASN A 118 9.32 -5.64 2.90
CA ASN A 118 10.71 -6.03 3.08
C ASN A 118 10.97 -6.83 4.35
N TYR A 119 9.94 -7.09 5.17
CA TYR A 119 10.07 -7.89 6.38
C TYR A 119 9.70 -9.37 6.12
N PRO A 120 10.36 -10.33 6.79
CA PRO A 120 10.12 -11.75 6.59
C PRO A 120 8.94 -12.28 7.42
N THR A 121 8.17 -13.20 6.84
CA THR A 121 7.11 -13.94 7.56
C THR A 121 7.69 -15.24 8.14
N LEU A 122 8.05 -15.24 9.42
CA LEU A 122 8.82 -16.33 10.04
C LEU A 122 7.94 -17.46 10.60
N THR A 123 6.72 -17.13 11.03
CA THR A 123 5.76 -18.05 11.61
C THR A 123 4.37 -17.86 10.98
N TRP A 124 3.41 -18.73 11.29
CA TRP A 124 2.03 -18.53 10.83
C TRP A 124 1.40 -17.27 11.42
N ALA A 125 1.79 -16.89 12.65
CA ALA A 125 1.26 -15.70 13.30
C ALA A 125 1.59 -14.41 12.53
N ASP A 126 2.68 -14.39 11.76
CA ASP A 126 3.03 -13.29 10.86
C ASP A 126 1.94 -13.00 9.82
N VAL A 127 1.28 -14.03 9.29
CA VAL A 127 0.16 -13.84 8.35
C VAL A 127 -1.02 -13.15 9.04
N GLY A 128 -1.26 -13.50 10.31
CA GLY A 128 -2.26 -12.81 11.14
C GLY A 128 -1.88 -11.37 11.45
N ALA A 129 -0.60 -11.10 11.75
CA ALA A 129 -0.08 -9.77 12.03
C ALA A 129 -0.08 -8.87 10.79
N ILE A 130 0.25 -9.40 9.60
CA ILE A 130 0.09 -8.69 8.33
C ILE A 130 -1.40 -8.36 8.13
N GLY A 131 -2.27 -9.37 8.17
CA GLY A 131 -3.69 -9.15 7.99
C GLY A 131 -4.31 -8.21 9.03
N TRP A 132 -3.77 -8.09 10.24
CA TRP A 132 -4.32 -7.15 11.24
C TRP A 132 -3.67 -5.77 11.16
N LEU A 133 -2.35 -5.70 11.40
CA LEU A 133 -1.61 -4.46 11.58
C LEU A 133 -1.27 -3.81 10.24
N VAL A 134 -0.74 -4.59 9.29
CA VAL A 134 -0.29 -4.08 7.99
C VAL A 134 -1.48 -3.65 7.15
N ASP A 135 -2.48 -4.53 6.98
CA ASP A 135 -3.72 -4.15 6.28
C ASP A 135 -4.49 -3.07 7.06
N GLY A 136 -4.46 -3.08 8.38
CA GLY A 136 -5.06 -2.02 9.21
C GLY A 136 -4.43 -0.65 8.96
N ALA A 137 -3.11 -0.59 8.84
CA ALA A 137 -2.38 0.62 8.49
C ALA A 137 -2.68 1.05 7.04
N ALA A 138 -2.71 0.10 6.10
CA ALA A 138 -3.08 0.32 4.71
C ALA A 138 -4.49 0.92 4.59
N ILE A 139 -5.49 0.33 5.24
CA ILE A 139 -6.88 0.84 5.28
C ILE A 139 -6.95 2.23 5.90
N THR A 140 -6.23 2.47 7.00
CA THR A 140 -6.19 3.79 7.64
C THR A 140 -5.67 4.87 6.69
N ASN A 141 -4.70 4.53 5.84
CA ASN A 141 -4.19 5.40 4.80
C ASN A 141 -5.10 5.50 3.56
N GLN A 142 -5.75 4.40 3.16
CA GLN A 142 -6.53 4.28 1.93
C GLN A 142 -7.94 4.87 2.02
N VAL A 143 -8.61 4.74 3.16
CA VAL A 143 -9.97 5.28 3.34
C VAL A 143 -10.03 6.79 3.07
N PRO A 144 -9.09 7.62 3.56
CA PRO A 144 -8.98 9.03 3.17
C PRO A 144 -8.75 9.24 1.66
N LEU A 145 -8.02 8.35 1.00
CA LEU A 145 -7.74 8.43 -0.45
C LEU A 145 -8.98 8.14 -1.31
N CYS A 146 -10.06 7.57 -0.75
CA CYS A 146 -11.39 7.59 -1.39
C CYS A 146 -11.89 9.02 -1.68
N ARG A 147 -11.28 10.04 -1.05
CA ARG A 147 -11.53 11.46 -1.30
C ARG A 147 -10.36 12.19 -1.99
N CYS A 148 -9.42 11.46 -2.60
CA CYS A 148 -8.36 12.02 -3.44
C CYS A 148 -8.95 12.88 -4.57
N SER A 149 -8.35 14.03 -4.87
CA SER A 149 -8.79 14.91 -5.95
C SER A 149 -8.80 14.24 -7.33
N TYR A 150 -7.98 13.21 -7.57
CA TYR A 150 -8.00 12.49 -8.84
C TYR A 150 -9.07 11.39 -8.86
N GLY A 151 -10.05 11.54 -9.74
CA GLY A 151 -11.23 10.69 -9.84
C GLY A 151 -10.93 9.19 -10.01
N PRO A 152 -10.09 8.78 -10.99
CA PRO A 152 -9.76 7.36 -11.18
C PRO A 152 -9.14 6.71 -9.95
N TYR A 153 -8.24 7.42 -9.27
CA TYR A 153 -7.59 6.90 -8.06
C TYR A 153 -8.57 6.79 -6.89
N ALA A 154 -9.38 7.83 -6.65
CA ALA A 154 -10.43 7.80 -5.63
C ALA A 154 -11.43 6.64 -5.83
N ARG A 155 -11.84 6.38 -7.07
CA ARG A 155 -12.75 5.27 -7.39
C ARG A 155 -12.10 3.89 -7.20
N ALA A 156 -10.81 3.74 -7.51
CA ALA A 156 -10.08 2.52 -7.22
C ALA A 156 -10.01 2.26 -5.71
N MET A 157 -9.69 3.28 -4.91
CA MET A 157 -9.67 3.20 -3.44
C MET A 157 -11.01 2.79 -2.85
N VAL A 158 -12.15 3.26 -3.40
CA VAL A 158 -13.47 2.83 -2.93
C VAL A 158 -13.70 1.32 -3.12
N ARG A 159 -13.20 0.71 -4.20
CA ARG A 159 -13.32 -0.73 -4.42
C ARG A 159 -12.37 -1.49 -3.50
N ILE A 160 -11.11 -1.11 -3.50
CA ILE A 160 -10.04 -1.72 -2.71
C ILE A 160 -10.40 -1.72 -1.22
N CYS A 161 -10.81 -0.57 -0.65
CA CYS A 161 -11.21 -0.50 0.76
C CYS A 161 -12.41 -1.40 1.12
N LYS A 162 -13.34 -1.64 0.19
CA LYS A 162 -14.47 -2.55 0.43
C LYS A 162 -14.01 -4.00 0.53
N GLU A 163 -13.03 -4.39 -0.28
CA GLU A 163 -12.48 -5.75 -0.34
C GLU A 163 -11.50 -5.98 0.83
N GLU A 164 -10.56 -5.06 1.07
CA GLU A 164 -9.52 -5.23 2.10
C GLU A 164 -10.04 -5.23 3.54
N SER A 165 -11.08 -4.45 3.84
CA SER A 165 -11.64 -4.43 5.20
C SER A 165 -12.17 -5.79 5.66
N PHE A 166 -12.60 -6.64 4.72
CA PHE A 166 -12.96 -8.03 5.01
C PHE A 166 -11.72 -8.86 5.37
N HIS A 167 -10.67 -8.79 4.55
CA HIS A 167 -9.44 -9.54 4.79
C HIS A 167 -8.73 -9.12 6.08
N GLN A 168 -8.76 -7.82 6.38
CA GLN A 168 -8.20 -7.28 7.61
C GLN A 168 -8.86 -7.90 8.84
N ARG A 169 -10.19 -8.01 8.82
CA ARG A 169 -10.95 -8.70 9.87
C ARG A 169 -10.54 -10.16 9.99
N GLN A 170 -10.34 -10.85 8.87
CA GLN A 170 -9.93 -12.25 8.89
C GLN A 170 -8.51 -12.45 9.45
N GLY A 171 -7.61 -11.49 9.23
CA GLY A 171 -6.28 -11.41 9.86
C GLY A 171 -6.38 -11.28 11.38
N TYR A 172 -7.18 -10.32 11.86
CA TYR A 172 -7.47 -10.15 13.29
C TYR A 172 -8.06 -11.41 13.93
N GLU A 173 -9.04 -12.06 13.27
CA GLU A 173 -9.60 -13.34 13.74
C GLU A 173 -8.57 -14.47 13.79
N SER A 174 -7.52 -14.43 12.96
CA SER A 174 -6.42 -15.40 13.00
C SER A 174 -5.60 -15.23 14.27
N LEU A 175 -5.25 -13.99 14.63
CA LEU A 175 -4.54 -13.70 15.87
C LEU A 175 -5.40 -13.95 17.11
N LEU A 176 -6.70 -13.67 17.06
CA LEU A 176 -7.63 -13.98 18.16
C LEU A 176 -7.67 -15.48 18.46
N ALA A 177 -7.62 -16.32 17.42
CA ALA A 177 -7.58 -17.77 17.60
C ALA A 177 -6.26 -18.22 18.24
N LEU A 178 -5.13 -17.61 17.86
CA LEU A 178 -3.82 -17.91 18.43
C LEU A 178 -3.70 -17.43 19.88
N SER A 179 -4.19 -16.22 20.17
CA SER A 179 -4.10 -15.63 21.51
C SER A 179 -5.02 -16.31 22.53
N ARG A 180 -6.07 -17.01 22.08
CA ARG A 180 -6.91 -17.86 22.94
C ARG A 180 -6.51 -19.34 22.90
N GLY A 181 -5.41 -19.65 22.23
CA GLY A 181 -4.93 -21.01 22.00
C GLY A 181 -4.06 -21.54 23.14
N THR A 182 -3.11 -22.42 22.79
CA THR A 182 -2.09 -22.90 23.74
C THR A 182 -1.10 -21.78 24.09
N PRO A 183 -0.31 -21.92 25.18
CA PRO A 183 0.74 -20.97 25.51
C PRO A 183 1.72 -20.71 24.35
N GLU A 184 2.05 -21.73 23.56
CA GLU A 184 2.93 -21.60 22.39
C GLU A 184 2.28 -20.81 21.26
N GLN A 185 0.96 -20.95 21.07
CA GLN A 185 0.21 -20.16 20.08
C GLN A 185 0.10 -18.70 20.48
N HIS A 186 -0.15 -18.43 21.78
CA HIS A 186 -0.15 -17.07 22.32
C HIS A 186 1.24 -16.43 22.17
N ALA A 187 2.30 -17.13 22.54
CA ALA A 187 3.68 -16.64 22.40
C ALA A 187 4.05 -16.38 20.93
N MET A 188 3.61 -17.23 19.99
CA MET A 188 3.80 -17.02 18.56
C MET A 188 3.09 -15.75 18.06
N ALA A 189 1.86 -15.50 18.53
CA ALA A 189 1.12 -14.28 18.22
C ALA A 189 1.84 -13.04 18.78
N GLN A 190 2.31 -13.09 20.02
CA GLN A 190 3.07 -12.01 20.64
C GLN A 190 4.36 -11.71 19.89
N ASP A 191 5.13 -12.74 19.51
CA ASP A 191 6.37 -12.57 18.74
C ASP A 191 6.11 -11.91 17.38
N ALA A 192 5.03 -12.30 16.67
CA ALA A 192 4.66 -11.64 15.43
C ALA A 192 4.30 -10.17 15.65
N VAL A 193 3.48 -9.84 16.65
CA VAL A 193 3.14 -8.44 16.98
C VAL A 193 4.40 -7.63 17.32
N ASN A 194 5.34 -8.21 18.08
CA ASN A 194 6.60 -7.56 18.43
C ASN A 194 7.40 -7.14 17.19
N ARG A 195 7.44 -7.99 16.17
CA ARG A 195 8.22 -7.74 14.94
C ARG A 195 7.49 -6.86 13.93
N TRP A 196 6.15 -6.87 13.91
CA TRP A 196 5.35 -6.18 12.89
C TRP A 196 4.80 -4.82 13.34
N TRP A 197 4.81 -4.49 14.63
CA TRP A 197 4.30 -3.22 15.15
C TRP A 197 4.99 -1.98 14.55
N TRP A 198 6.29 -1.82 14.82
CA TRP A 198 7.04 -0.65 14.35
C TRP A 198 7.09 -0.54 12.81
N PRO A 199 7.31 -1.63 12.05
CA PRO A 199 7.20 -1.58 10.60
C PRO A 199 5.82 -1.12 10.10
N SER A 200 4.72 -1.48 10.77
CA SER A 200 3.38 -1.03 10.39
C SER A 200 3.23 0.48 10.61
N LEU A 201 3.81 1.05 11.66
CA LEU A 201 3.82 2.50 11.88
C LEU A 201 4.67 3.27 10.86
N MET A 202 5.72 2.65 10.34
CA MET A 202 6.55 3.21 9.26
C MET A 202 5.82 3.30 7.91
N MET A 203 4.72 2.55 7.71
CA MET A 203 3.95 2.59 6.45
C MET A 203 3.33 3.96 6.17
N PHE A 204 3.06 4.74 7.22
CA PHE A 204 2.54 6.10 7.08
C PHE A 204 3.57 7.08 6.52
N GLY A 205 4.85 6.68 6.38
CA GLY A 205 5.92 7.51 5.87
C GLY A 205 6.63 8.31 6.96
N PRO A 206 7.55 9.21 6.56
CA PRO A 206 8.35 10.00 7.50
C PRO A 206 7.50 10.98 8.31
N PRO A 207 8.05 11.56 9.39
CA PRO A 207 7.44 12.69 10.10
C PRO A 207 7.01 13.82 9.17
N ASP A 208 6.02 14.62 9.57
CA ASP A 208 5.47 15.66 8.72
C ASP A 208 6.50 16.75 8.34
N ASP A 209 7.45 17.04 9.22
CA ASP A 209 8.54 18.00 9.00
C ASP A 209 9.66 17.47 8.08
N GLU A 210 9.74 16.16 7.89
CA GLU A 210 10.68 15.50 6.95
C GLU A 210 10.02 15.07 5.62
N SER A 211 8.72 15.30 5.44
CA SER A 211 7.98 14.88 4.25
C SER A 211 7.99 15.93 3.13
N SER A 212 8.94 15.78 2.20
CA SER A 212 9.14 16.69 1.04
C SER A 212 7.94 16.83 0.09
N HIS A 213 7.00 15.87 0.09
CA HIS A 213 5.84 15.87 -0.81
C HIS A 213 4.52 16.22 -0.10
N SER A 214 4.49 16.27 1.24
CA SER A 214 3.25 16.42 2.01
C SER A 214 2.54 17.74 1.69
N ALA A 215 3.24 18.87 1.74
CA ALA A 215 2.63 20.20 1.57
C ALA A 215 1.87 20.33 0.24
N GLN A 216 2.53 20.00 -0.87
CA GLN A 216 1.92 20.08 -2.20
C GLN A 216 0.80 19.05 -2.39
N SER A 217 0.99 17.81 -1.89
CA SER A 217 -0.04 16.77 -2.00
C SER A 217 -1.31 17.11 -1.22
N MET A 218 -1.17 17.81 -0.09
CA MET A 218 -2.29 18.32 0.70
C MET A 218 -2.96 19.51 0.02
N ALA A 219 -2.19 20.45 -0.52
CA ALA A 219 -2.72 21.60 -1.28
C ALA A 219 -3.56 21.15 -2.49
N TRP A 220 -3.09 20.14 -3.22
CA TRP A 220 -3.83 19.53 -4.32
C TRP A 220 -4.90 18.53 -3.88
N LYS A 221 -5.13 18.34 -2.58
CA LYS A 221 -6.05 17.34 -2.00
C LYS A 221 -5.83 15.92 -2.55
N ILE A 222 -4.61 15.58 -2.96
CA ILE A 222 -4.20 14.20 -3.26
C ILE A 222 -4.19 13.40 -1.96
N LYS A 223 -3.58 14.01 -0.92
CA LYS A 223 -3.56 13.55 0.46
C LYS A 223 -4.50 14.42 1.29
N ARG A 224 -5.24 13.82 2.23
CA ARG A 224 -6.28 14.52 3.03
C ARG A 224 -5.91 14.74 4.48
N HIS A 225 -4.99 13.94 4.99
CA HIS A 225 -4.51 13.92 6.37
C HIS A 225 -3.01 13.74 6.34
N SER A 226 -2.29 14.30 7.30
CA SER A 226 -0.84 14.22 7.36
C SER A 226 -0.32 12.79 7.67
N ASN A 227 1.00 12.56 7.59
CA ASN A 227 1.53 11.23 7.90
C ASN A 227 1.34 10.93 9.39
N ASP A 228 1.66 11.91 10.24
CA ASP A 228 1.58 11.77 11.69
C ASP A 228 0.12 11.70 12.18
N GLU A 229 -0.80 12.44 11.53
CA GLU A 229 -2.23 12.36 11.83
C GLU A 229 -2.79 10.94 11.58
N LEU A 230 -2.44 10.32 10.45
CA LEU A 230 -2.88 8.96 10.15
C LEU A 230 -2.21 7.91 11.04
N ARG A 231 -0.93 8.09 11.34
CA ARG A 231 -0.20 7.22 12.26
C ARG A 231 -0.80 7.25 13.66
N GLN A 232 -1.10 8.45 14.19
CA GLN A 232 -1.74 8.60 15.51
C GLN A 232 -3.09 7.89 15.56
N ARG A 233 -3.95 8.11 14.56
CA ARG A 233 -5.26 7.43 14.48
C ARG A 233 -5.10 5.91 14.47
N PHE A 234 -4.12 5.40 13.73
CA PHE A 234 -3.86 3.96 13.69
C PHE A 234 -3.41 3.40 15.04
N VAL A 235 -2.55 4.13 15.78
CA VAL A 235 -2.18 3.75 17.15
C VAL A 235 -3.41 3.68 18.03
N ASP A 236 -4.24 4.73 18.05
CA ASP A 236 -5.46 4.79 18.87
C ASP A 236 -6.45 3.65 18.55
N ILE A 237 -6.48 3.19 17.30
CA ILE A 237 -7.29 2.04 16.86
C ILE A 237 -6.69 0.71 17.36
N CYS A 238 -5.36 0.58 17.30
CA CYS A 238 -4.68 -0.69 17.57
C CYS A 238 -4.58 -1.03 19.05
N VAL A 239 -4.40 -0.05 19.95
CA VAL A 239 -4.25 -0.34 21.39
C VAL A 239 -5.43 -1.14 21.96
N PRO A 240 -6.70 -0.71 21.84
CA PRO A 240 -7.83 -1.50 22.37
C PRO A 240 -8.01 -2.85 21.67
N GLN A 241 -7.58 -2.96 20.40
CA GLN A 241 -7.58 -4.22 19.67
C GLN A 241 -6.54 -5.20 20.23
N ALA A 242 -5.34 -4.72 20.58
CA ALA A 242 -4.29 -5.50 21.23
C ALA A 242 -4.72 -5.99 22.62
N GLU A 243 -5.34 -5.10 23.41
CA GLU A 243 -5.92 -5.43 24.72
C GLU A 243 -6.94 -6.57 24.60
N THR A 244 -7.83 -6.50 23.60
CA THR A 244 -8.83 -7.54 23.35
C THR A 244 -8.21 -8.88 22.96
N LEU A 245 -7.06 -8.85 22.25
CA LEU A 245 -6.29 -10.06 21.94
C LEU A 245 -5.55 -10.59 23.16
N GLY A 246 -5.36 -9.81 24.22
CA GLY A 246 -4.47 -10.14 25.33
C GLY A 246 -3.00 -10.16 24.90
N LEU A 247 -2.63 -9.29 23.96
CA LEU A 247 -1.27 -9.10 23.46
C LEU A 247 -0.78 -7.70 23.83
N THR A 248 0.53 -7.53 23.97
CA THR A 248 1.17 -6.23 24.19
C THR A 248 1.72 -5.67 22.88
N LEU A 249 1.72 -4.35 22.75
CA LEU A 249 2.46 -3.65 21.70
C LEU A 249 3.87 -3.36 22.22
N PRO A 250 4.95 -3.58 21.45
CA PRO A 250 6.34 -3.51 21.90
C PRO A 250 6.84 -2.05 22.02
N ASP A 251 6.14 -1.25 22.81
CA ASP A 251 6.43 0.17 23.02
C ASP A 251 6.30 0.52 24.52
N PRO A 252 7.43 0.63 25.24
CA PRO A 252 7.44 1.00 26.66
C PRO A 252 6.88 2.40 26.96
N ASP A 253 6.88 3.30 25.97
CA ASP A 253 6.40 4.67 26.13
C ASP A 253 4.90 4.81 25.81
N LEU A 254 4.26 3.72 25.34
CA LEU A 254 2.86 3.70 24.97
C LEU A 254 1.95 3.93 26.19
N ARG A 255 1.23 5.04 26.20
CA ARG A 255 0.30 5.37 27.29
C ARG A 255 -0.83 6.29 26.84
N TRP A 256 -2.00 6.10 27.44
CA TRP A 256 -3.12 7.01 27.23
C TRP A 256 -2.79 8.40 27.80
N ASN A 257 -2.99 9.44 26.98
CA ASN A 257 -2.84 10.83 27.38
C ASN A 257 -4.23 11.49 27.42
N GLU A 258 -4.75 11.66 28.64
CA GLU A 258 -6.07 12.27 28.89
C GLU A 258 -6.19 13.71 28.35
N GLU A 259 -5.11 14.49 28.39
CA GLU A 259 -5.12 15.87 27.93
C GLU A 259 -5.22 15.96 26.40
N ARG A 260 -4.57 15.04 25.69
CA ARG A 260 -4.59 14.97 24.23
C ARG A 260 -5.79 14.20 23.70
N GLY A 261 -6.37 13.29 24.48
CA GLY A 261 -7.37 12.33 24.00
C GLY A 261 -6.80 11.32 22.99
N HIS A 262 -5.50 11.00 23.13
CA HIS A 262 -4.73 10.15 22.22
C HIS A 262 -3.73 9.30 23.01
N TYR A 263 -3.24 8.20 22.43
CA TYR A 263 -2.07 7.51 22.98
C TYR A 263 -0.78 8.24 22.61
N ASP A 264 0.05 8.55 23.59
CA ASP A 264 1.47 8.83 23.35
C ASP A 264 2.17 7.51 23.01
N PHE A 265 3.10 7.52 22.05
CA PHE A 265 3.89 6.35 21.64
C PHE A 265 5.35 6.74 21.44
N GLY A 266 6.25 5.77 21.57
CA GLY A 266 7.70 5.96 21.52
C GLY A 266 8.23 6.35 20.14
N PRO A 267 9.50 6.78 20.05
CA PRO A 267 10.11 7.18 18.79
C PRO A 267 10.27 5.98 17.84
N ILE A 268 9.93 6.17 16.57
CA ILE A 268 10.23 5.22 15.49
C ILE A 268 11.73 5.26 15.18
N ASP A 269 12.31 4.08 14.91
CA ASP A 269 13.66 4.01 14.34
C ASP A 269 13.66 4.48 12.88
N TRP A 270 13.86 5.78 12.69
CA TRP A 270 13.95 6.37 11.35
C TRP A 270 15.22 5.94 10.60
N THR A 271 16.27 5.48 11.28
CA THR A 271 17.46 4.94 10.62
C THR A 271 17.11 3.65 9.90
N GLU A 272 16.43 2.73 10.58
CA GLU A 272 15.89 1.51 9.98
C GLU A 272 14.98 1.84 8.79
N PHE A 273 14.03 2.76 8.97
CA PHE A 273 13.12 3.18 7.91
C PHE A 273 13.85 3.61 6.63
N TRP A 274 14.85 4.50 6.77
CA TRP A 274 15.61 4.99 5.62
C TRP A 274 16.48 3.92 4.98
N ASP A 275 17.04 2.99 5.75
CA ASP A 275 17.82 1.87 5.23
C ASP A 275 16.95 0.89 4.43
N VAL A 276 15.77 0.53 4.95
CA VAL A 276 14.79 -0.28 4.23
C VAL A 276 14.38 0.40 2.91
N LEU A 277 14.15 1.71 2.92
CA LEU A 277 13.79 2.46 1.72
C LEU A 277 14.92 2.61 0.69
N LYS A 278 16.18 2.46 1.11
CA LYS A 278 17.36 2.45 0.23
C LYS A 278 17.66 1.07 -0.36
N GLY A 279 16.97 0.02 0.08
CA GLY A 279 17.21 -1.35 -0.37
C GLY A 279 18.01 -2.20 0.61
N ASN A 280 18.32 -1.71 1.81
CA ASN A 280 19.16 -2.37 2.80
C ASN A 280 18.36 -3.07 3.91
N GLY A 281 17.07 -3.31 3.70
CA GLY A 281 16.22 -4.05 4.63
C GLY A 281 16.32 -5.57 4.43
N PRO A 282 15.66 -6.34 5.32
CA PRO A 282 15.92 -7.78 5.44
C PRO A 282 15.50 -8.63 4.23
N CYS A 283 14.58 -8.16 3.39
CA CYS A 283 14.13 -8.91 2.21
C CYS A 283 14.12 -8.11 0.91
N ASN A 284 14.64 -6.87 0.86
CA ASN A 284 14.57 -6.04 -0.36
C ASN A 284 15.10 -6.75 -1.61
N GLU A 285 16.32 -7.28 -1.53
CA GLU A 285 16.95 -8.02 -2.63
C GLU A 285 16.13 -9.24 -3.02
N GLN A 286 15.66 -10.00 -2.03
CA GLN A 286 14.82 -11.19 -2.27
C GLN A 286 13.53 -10.82 -3.03
N ARG A 287 12.82 -9.76 -2.61
CA ARG A 287 11.53 -9.36 -3.19
C ARG A 287 11.66 -8.95 -4.65
N ILE A 288 12.64 -8.09 -4.96
CA ILE A 288 12.87 -7.63 -6.33
C ILE A 288 13.43 -8.76 -7.20
N THR A 289 14.35 -9.58 -6.68
CA THR A 289 14.88 -10.72 -7.42
C THR A 289 13.78 -11.71 -7.80
N GLN A 290 12.90 -12.06 -6.87
CA GLN A 290 11.77 -12.94 -7.15
C GLN A 290 10.82 -12.35 -8.20
N ARG A 291 10.53 -11.04 -8.11
CA ARG A 291 9.67 -10.35 -9.09
C ARG A 291 10.29 -10.35 -10.48
N ARG A 292 11.58 -10.00 -10.59
CA ARG A 292 12.32 -9.98 -11.86
C ARG A 292 12.41 -11.36 -12.47
N ARG A 293 12.78 -12.36 -11.67
CA ARG A 293 12.85 -13.76 -12.11
C ARG A 293 11.52 -14.23 -12.71
N ALA A 294 10.40 -14.00 -12.03
CA ALA A 294 9.08 -14.35 -12.55
C ALA A 294 8.75 -13.63 -13.86
N HIS A 295 9.20 -12.38 -14.02
CA HIS A 295 9.02 -11.63 -15.27
C HIS A 295 9.91 -12.18 -16.40
N GLU A 296 11.19 -12.41 -16.14
CA GLU A 296 12.18 -12.91 -17.11
C GLU A 296 11.85 -14.35 -17.54
N GLU A 297 11.64 -15.28 -16.60
CA GLU A 297 11.26 -16.66 -16.90
C GLU A 297 9.88 -16.78 -17.56
N GLY A 298 9.00 -15.80 -17.34
CA GLY A 298 7.68 -15.72 -17.98
C GLY A 298 7.68 -15.06 -19.36
N ALA A 299 8.84 -14.63 -19.90
CA ALA A 299 8.91 -13.91 -21.17
C ALA A 299 8.34 -14.72 -22.34
N TRP A 300 8.71 -16.00 -22.44
CA TRP A 300 8.23 -16.89 -23.49
C TRP A 300 6.70 -17.04 -23.51
N VAL A 301 6.03 -16.99 -22.35
CA VAL A 301 4.57 -17.05 -22.26
C VAL A 301 3.94 -15.79 -22.85
N ARG A 302 4.51 -14.61 -22.54
CA ARG A 302 4.03 -13.32 -23.06
C ARG A 302 4.24 -13.22 -24.56
N GLU A 303 5.42 -13.63 -25.04
CA GLU A 303 5.75 -13.69 -26.47
C GLU A 303 4.84 -14.67 -27.23
N ALA A 304 4.59 -15.85 -26.66
CA ALA A 304 3.67 -16.84 -27.24
C ALA A 304 2.24 -16.29 -27.34
N ALA A 305 1.74 -15.62 -26.30
CA ALA A 305 0.41 -15.00 -26.31
C ALA A 305 0.30 -13.88 -27.37
N ALA A 306 1.32 -13.02 -27.47
CA ALA A 306 1.37 -11.96 -28.48
C ALA A 306 1.41 -12.53 -29.91
N ALA A 307 2.26 -13.54 -30.17
CA ALA A 307 2.35 -14.20 -31.46
C ALA A 307 1.05 -14.93 -31.84
N TYR A 308 0.36 -15.55 -30.86
CA TYR A 308 -0.95 -16.14 -31.08
C TYR A 308 -1.99 -15.10 -31.46
N ALA A 309 -2.05 -13.98 -30.73
CA ALA A 309 -2.98 -12.89 -30.99
C ALA A 309 -2.76 -12.25 -32.38
N ALA A 310 -1.51 -12.02 -32.78
CA ALA A 310 -1.18 -11.47 -34.10
C ALA A 310 -1.72 -12.35 -35.24
N LYS A 311 -1.52 -13.67 -35.15
CA LYS A 311 -2.02 -14.64 -36.16
C LYS A 311 -3.54 -14.64 -36.31
N HIS A 312 -4.28 -14.38 -35.23
CA HIS A 312 -5.74 -14.44 -35.22
C HIS A 312 -6.40 -13.07 -35.42
N GLY A 313 -5.71 -11.97 -35.09
CA GLY A 313 -6.19 -10.61 -35.34
C GLY A 313 -6.24 -10.27 -36.83
N GLU A 314 -5.25 -10.74 -37.60
CA GLU A 314 -5.22 -10.61 -39.07
C GLU A 314 -6.35 -11.39 -39.78
N ALA A 315 -6.95 -12.39 -39.13
CA ALA A 315 -8.06 -13.17 -39.71
C ALA A 315 -9.43 -12.49 -39.56
N THR A 316 -9.50 -11.37 -38.83
CA THR A 316 -10.75 -10.65 -38.50
C THR A 316 -10.81 -9.22 -39.02
N ALA A 317 -9.79 -8.76 -39.76
CA ALA A 317 -9.76 -7.46 -40.45
C ALA A 317 -9.93 -7.66 -41.97
#